data_AF-A0A376J722-F1
#
_entry.id   AF-A0A376J722-F1
#
_cell.length_a   1.000
_cell.length_b   1.000
_cell.length_c   1.000
_cell.angle_alpha   90.00
_cell.angle_beta   90.00
_cell.angle_gamma   90.00
#
_symmetry.space_group_name_H-M   'P 1'
#
loop_
_entity.id
_entity.type
_entity.pdbx_description
1 polymer ?
#
loop_
_entity_poly.entity_id
_entity_poly.type
_entity_poly.pdbx_seq_one_letter_code
_entity_poly.pdbx_strand_id
1 'polypeptide(L)'
;MQDVTPDAWPTWPVKLGWLTPRGGELIAYLGHYQRQRLVADGLLTKKGCPQPGQVAIIADVDERTRKTGEAFAAGLAPDCAITVHTQADTSSPDPLFNPLKTGVCQLG
;
A
#
# COMPACT_ATOMS: atom_id res chain seq x y z
N MET A 1 -25.20 -9.51 11.95
CA MET A 1 -24.99 -9.42 10.48
C MET A 1 -26.05 -10.20 9.70
N GLN A 2 -26.66 -11.24 10.30
CA GLN A 2 -27.88 -11.89 9.78
C GLN A 2 -29.14 -11.01 9.89
N ASP A 3 -29.07 -9.91 10.64
CA ASP A 3 -30.21 -8.99 10.85
C ASP A 3 -30.42 -7.99 9.69
N VAL A 4 -29.57 -8.06 8.64
CA VAL A 4 -29.62 -7.13 7.49
C VAL A 4 -30.09 -7.83 6.20
N THR A 5 -29.82 -9.13 6.05
CA THR A 5 -30.24 -9.94 4.90
C THR A 5 -30.38 -11.42 5.29
N PRO A 6 -31.33 -12.18 4.70
CA PRO A 6 -31.40 -13.63 4.88
C PRO A 6 -30.27 -14.40 4.16
N ASP A 7 -29.53 -13.75 3.25
CA ASP A 7 -28.48 -14.40 2.47
C ASP A 7 -27.19 -14.60 3.25
N ALA A 8 -26.45 -15.67 2.94
CA ALA A 8 -25.12 -15.92 3.48
C ALA A 8 -24.06 -15.11 2.74
N TRP A 9 -23.22 -14.39 3.48
CA TRP A 9 -22.08 -13.67 2.91
C TRP A 9 -21.01 -14.66 2.38
N PRO A 10 -20.40 -14.39 1.22
CA PRO A 10 -19.33 -15.23 0.70
C PRO A 10 -18.10 -15.16 1.60
N THR A 11 -17.37 -16.28 1.69
CA THR A 11 -16.11 -16.34 2.42
C THR A 11 -14.96 -15.81 1.57
N TRP A 12 -14.11 -14.98 2.18
CA TRP A 12 -12.89 -14.47 1.55
C TRP A 12 -11.69 -15.37 1.86
N PRO A 13 -10.70 -15.45 0.96
CA PRO A 13 -9.50 -16.30 1.15
C PRO A 13 -8.48 -15.71 2.14
N VAL A 14 -8.82 -14.61 2.82
CA VAL A 14 -7.94 -13.88 3.75
C VAL A 14 -8.73 -13.42 4.97
N LYS A 15 -8.02 -12.96 6.01
CA LYS A 15 -8.65 -12.34 7.18
C LYS A 15 -9.39 -11.07 6.79
N LEU A 16 -10.40 -10.69 7.58
CA LEU A 16 -11.13 -9.45 7.38
C LEU A 16 -10.17 -8.24 7.36
N GLY A 17 -10.33 -7.37 6.37
CA GLY A 17 -9.53 -6.16 6.21
C GLY A 17 -8.10 -6.37 5.69
N TRP A 18 -7.72 -7.60 5.31
CA TRP A 18 -6.42 -7.88 4.67
C TRP A 18 -6.47 -7.73 3.16
N LEU A 19 -5.31 -7.45 2.56
CA LEU A 19 -5.18 -7.45 1.10
C LEU A 19 -5.29 -8.89 0.58
N THR A 20 -6.07 -9.09 -0.48
CA THR A 20 -6.15 -10.40 -1.14
C THR A 20 -4.90 -10.62 -2.02
N PRO A 21 -4.50 -11.88 -2.31
CA PRO A 21 -3.40 -12.15 -3.24
C PRO A 21 -3.61 -11.48 -4.61
N ARG A 22 -4.82 -11.58 -5.17
CA ARG A 22 -5.20 -10.89 -6.40
C ARG A 22 -5.11 -9.37 -6.28
N GLY A 23 -5.43 -8.82 -5.12
CA GLY A 23 -5.21 -7.39 -4.84
C GLY A 23 -3.74 -7.00 -4.97
N GLY A 24 -2.83 -7.82 -4.42
CA GLY A 24 -1.38 -7.64 -4.60
C GLY A 24 -0.95 -7.65 -6.06
N GLU A 25 -1.41 -8.63 -6.85
CA GLU A 25 -1.13 -8.70 -8.29
C GLU A 25 -1.57 -7.44 -9.04
N LEU A 26 -2.79 -6.96 -8.77
CA LEU A 26 -3.33 -5.75 -9.38
C LEU A 26 -2.49 -4.50 -9.03
N ILE A 27 -2.02 -4.40 -7.79
CA ILE A 27 -1.15 -3.30 -7.36
C ILE A 27 0.25 -3.41 -7.99
N ALA A 28 0.79 -4.60 -8.19
CA ALA A 28 2.03 -4.78 -8.94
C ALA A 28 1.89 -4.33 -10.40
N TYR A 29 0.77 -4.62 -11.06
CA TYR A 29 0.49 -4.08 -12.39
C TYR A 29 0.42 -2.55 -12.41
N LEU A 30 -0.20 -1.95 -11.38
CA LEU A 30 -0.21 -0.50 -11.22
C LEU A 30 1.21 0.06 -11.03
N GLY A 31 2.05 -0.58 -10.22
CA GLY A 31 3.46 -0.21 -10.05
C GLY A 31 4.23 -0.25 -11.37
N HIS A 32 4.04 -1.31 -12.16
CA HIS A 32 4.65 -1.44 -13.48
C HIS A 32 4.22 -0.31 -14.43
N TYR A 33 2.92 0.00 -14.47
CA TYR A 33 2.41 1.10 -15.25
C TYR A 33 3.01 2.44 -14.81
N GLN A 34 3.10 2.70 -13.51
CA GLN A 34 3.72 3.93 -13.01
C GLN A 34 5.20 4.02 -13.36
N ARG A 35 5.94 2.91 -13.38
CA ARG A 35 7.32 2.91 -13.89
C ARG A 35 7.37 3.41 -15.34
N GLN A 36 6.49 2.91 -16.21
CA GLN A 36 6.47 3.32 -17.61
C GLN A 36 6.24 4.84 -17.74
N ARG A 37 5.31 5.40 -16.95
CA ARG A 37 5.04 6.84 -16.93
C ARG A 37 6.23 7.66 -16.44
N LEU A 38 6.77 7.30 -15.27
CA LEU A 38 7.91 8.02 -14.69
C LEU A 38 9.16 7.95 -15.56
N VAL A 39 9.35 6.87 -16.33
CA VAL A 39 10.43 6.79 -17.34
C VAL A 39 10.16 7.71 -18.53
N ALA A 40 8.92 7.75 -19.02
CA ALA A 40 8.53 8.63 -20.13
C ALA A 40 8.72 10.12 -19.77
N ASP A 41 8.45 10.47 -18.51
CA ASP A 41 8.62 11.83 -17.98
C ASP A 41 10.09 12.15 -17.60
N GLY A 42 11.02 11.19 -17.77
CA GLY A 42 12.43 11.36 -17.46
C GLY A 42 12.78 11.34 -15.96
N LEU A 43 11.83 10.95 -15.11
CA LEU A 43 11.98 10.89 -13.65
C LEU A 43 12.64 9.62 -13.15
N LEU A 44 12.55 8.51 -13.91
CA LEU A 44 13.23 7.24 -13.62
C LEU A 44 14.02 6.75 -14.83
N THR A 45 15.05 5.95 -14.59
CA THR A 45 15.78 5.29 -15.67
C THR A 45 14.97 4.13 -16.26
N LYS A 46 15.06 3.95 -17.59
CA LYS A 46 14.36 2.86 -18.28
C LYS A 46 14.74 1.48 -17.72
N LYS A 47 16.01 1.28 -17.39
CA LYS A 47 16.57 0.03 -16.85
C LYS A 47 17.23 0.28 -15.49
N GLY A 48 17.30 -0.79 -14.69
CA GLY A 48 17.92 -0.78 -13.37
C GLY A 48 17.03 -0.18 -12.28
N CYS A 49 17.58 -0.16 -11.08
CA CYS A 49 16.92 0.37 -9.88
C CYS A 49 16.94 1.90 -9.84
N PRO A 50 15.92 2.53 -9.24
CA PRO A 50 15.98 3.94 -8.87
C PRO A 50 17.21 4.22 -7.98
N GLN A 51 17.73 5.43 -8.05
CA GLN A 51 18.81 5.87 -7.16
C GLN A 51 18.31 5.90 -5.70
N PRO A 52 19.21 5.73 -4.71
CA PRO A 52 18.85 5.90 -3.31
C PRO A 52 18.14 7.23 -3.06
N GLY A 53 16.98 7.19 -2.41
CA GLY A 53 16.17 8.38 -2.11
C GLY A 53 15.32 8.92 -3.27
N GLN A 54 15.40 8.36 -4.47
CA GLN A 54 14.58 8.78 -5.61
C GLN A 54 13.12 8.32 -5.50
N VAL A 55 12.88 7.25 -4.73
CA VAL A 55 11.55 6.71 -4.45
C VAL A 55 11.41 6.53 -2.95
N ALA A 56 10.29 7.02 -2.41
CA ALA A 56 9.85 6.74 -1.05
C ALA A 56 8.41 6.21 -1.10
N ILE A 57 8.16 5.10 -0.42
CA ILE A 57 6.83 4.53 -0.24
C ILE A 57 6.49 4.62 1.24
N ILE A 58 5.41 5.31 1.58
CA ILE A 58 4.94 5.50 2.95
C ILE A 58 3.55 4.89 3.04
N ALA A 59 3.35 3.96 3.97
CA ALA A 59 2.10 3.24 4.17
C ALA A 59 1.65 3.31 5.63
N ASP A 60 0.33 3.37 5.85
CA ASP A 60 -0.28 3.24 7.17
C ASP A 60 0.02 1.87 7.79
N VAL A 61 -0.26 1.71 9.09
CA VAL A 61 0.08 0.53 9.90
C VAL A 61 -0.65 -0.75 9.51
N ASP A 62 -1.81 -0.61 8.87
CA ASP A 62 -2.65 -1.72 8.44
C ASP A 62 -1.90 -2.71 7.52
N GLU A 63 -2.24 -3.99 7.62
CA GLU A 63 -1.65 -5.02 6.75
C GLU A 63 -1.90 -4.71 5.27
N ARG A 64 -3.14 -4.33 4.94
CA ARG A 64 -3.54 -4.04 3.56
C ARG A 64 -2.76 -2.89 2.94
N THR A 65 -2.37 -1.88 3.73
CA THR A 65 -1.61 -0.72 3.24
C THR A 65 -0.13 -1.06 3.08
N ARG A 66 0.47 -1.76 4.06
CA ARG A 66 1.86 -2.22 3.94
C ARG A 66 2.06 -3.16 2.76
N LYS A 67 1.18 -4.16 2.59
CA LYS A 67 1.23 -5.08 1.45
C LYS A 67 0.93 -4.42 0.11
N THR A 68 0.10 -3.38 0.08
CA THR A 68 -0.07 -2.54 -1.11
C THR A 68 1.25 -1.84 -1.46
N GLY A 69 1.94 -1.24 -0.49
CA GLY A 69 3.24 -0.62 -0.72
C GLY A 69 4.28 -1.61 -1.25
N GLU A 70 4.36 -2.81 -0.68
CA GLU A 70 5.31 -3.86 -1.10
C GLU A 70 5.03 -4.33 -2.53
N ALA A 71 3.76 -4.59 -2.85
CA ALA A 71 3.34 -4.99 -4.20
C ALA A 71 3.62 -3.89 -5.22
N PHE A 72 3.37 -2.63 -4.86
CA PHE A 72 3.66 -1.49 -5.72
C PHE A 72 5.15 -1.36 -6.00
N ALA A 73 6.00 -1.50 -4.96
CA ALA A 73 7.45 -1.50 -5.08
C ALA A 73 7.94 -2.59 -6.05
N ALA A 74 7.42 -3.82 -5.89
CA ALA A 74 7.77 -4.95 -6.74
C ALA A 74 7.39 -4.73 -8.21
N GLY A 75 6.27 -4.05 -8.48
CA GLY A 75 5.87 -3.66 -9.83
C GLY A 75 6.70 -2.50 -10.41
N LEU A 76 6.99 -1.49 -9.59
CA LEU A 76 7.69 -0.26 -9.96
C LEU A 76 9.17 -0.50 -10.28
N ALA A 77 9.82 -1.34 -9.49
CA ALA A 77 11.23 -1.68 -9.63
C ALA A 77 11.46 -3.13 -9.17
N PRO A 78 11.20 -4.11 -10.05
CA PRO A 78 11.44 -5.52 -9.74
C PRO A 78 12.89 -5.76 -9.29
N ASP A 79 13.06 -6.62 -8.29
CA ASP A 79 14.35 -7.01 -7.70
C ASP A 79 15.16 -5.88 -7.04
N CYS A 80 14.58 -4.68 -6.92
CA CYS A 80 15.20 -3.54 -6.26
C CYS A 80 14.80 -3.46 -4.79
N ALA A 81 15.76 -3.10 -3.94
CA ALA A 81 15.50 -2.84 -2.54
C ALA A 81 14.83 -1.46 -2.35
N ILE A 82 13.51 -1.40 -2.47
CA ILE A 82 12.70 -0.23 -2.09
C ILE A 82 11.97 -0.54 -0.80
N THR A 83 12.34 0.15 0.27
CA THR A 83 11.71 -0.01 1.59
C THR A 83 10.33 0.65 1.61
N VAL A 84 9.34 -0.06 2.12
CA VAL A 84 8.06 0.52 2.52
C VAL A 84 8.19 1.04 3.94
N HIS A 85 8.08 2.35 4.10
CA HIS A 85 8.14 3.01 5.40
C HIS A 85 6.76 3.03 6.03
N THR A 86 6.69 2.61 7.28
CA THR A 86 5.49 2.63 8.11
C THR A 86 5.89 3.00 9.54
N GLN A 87 4.97 3.58 10.30
CA GLN A 87 5.17 3.80 11.73
C GLN A 87 5.68 2.52 12.43
N ALA A 88 6.68 2.68 13.29
CA ALA A 88 7.37 1.57 13.94
C ALA A 88 6.43 0.74 14.83
N ASP A 89 5.58 1.43 15.62
CA ASP A 89 4.51 0.78 16.36
C ASP A 89 3.26 0.64 15.48
N THR A 90 3.08 -0.56 14.94
CA THR A 90 1.93 -0.92 14.10
C THR A 90 0.66 -1.24 14.90
N SER A 91 0.73 -1.26 16.23
CA SER A 91 -0.44 -1.42 17.10
C SER A 91 -1.17 -0.10 17.38
N SER A 92 -0.49 1.03 17.15
CA SER A 92 -1.04 2.38 17.30
C SER A 92 -1.40 2.98 15.93
N PRO A 93 -2.49 3.78 15.82
CA PRO A 93 -2.80 4.48 14.58
C PRO A 93 -1.67 5.43 14.18
N ASP A 94 -1.39 5.53 12.88
CA ASP A 94 -0.42 6.50 12.36
C ASP A 94 -1.08 7.90 12.27
N PRO A 95 -0.52 8.94 12.90
CA PRO A 95 -1.08 10.30 12.87
C PRO A 95 -1.08 10.93 11.48
N LEU A 96 -0.19 10.49 10.56
CA LEU A 96 -0.19 10.94 9.16
C LEU A 96 -1.49 10.53 8.45
N PHE A 97 -2.00 9.35 8.75
CA PHE A 97 -3.20 8.78 8.11
C PHE A 97 -4.47 8.94 8.96
N ASN A 98 -4.33 9.10 10.28
CA ASN A 98 -5.44 9.09 11.24
C ASN A 98 -5.38 10.26 12.25
N PRO A 99 -5.27 11.54 11.82
CA PRO A 99 -5.00 12.68 12.71
C PRO A 99 -6.06 12.91 13.80
N LEU A 100 -7.32 12.57 13.53
CA LEU A 100 -8.39 12.66 14.53
C LEU A 100 -8.28 11.57 15.60
N LYS A 101 -7.99 10.32 15.20
CA LYS A 101 -7.87 9.19 16.15
C LYS A 101 -6.65 9.34 17.05
N THR A 102 -5.60 9.99 16.55
CA THR A 102 -4.37 10.26 17.28
C THR A 102 -4.42 11.58 18.04
N GLY A 103 -5.53 12.32 18.00
CA GLY A 103 -5.71 13.57 18.75
C GLY A 103 -4.86 14.74 18.27
N VAL A 104 -4.37 14.70 17.03
CA VAL A 104 -3.64 15.82 16.41
C VAL A 104 -4.59 17.01 16.17
N CYS A 105 -5.86 16.73 15.87
CA CYS A 105 -6.93 17.71 15.80
C CYS A 105 -8.24 17.12 16.34
N GLN A 106 -9.25 17.98 16.55
CA GLN A 106 -10.59 17.58 16.99
C GLN A 106 -11.65 18.20 16.09
N LEU A 107 -12.77 17.50 15.93
CA LEU A 107 -13.98 18.06 15.32
C LEU A 107 -14.64 18.98 16.34
N GLY A 108 -14.74 20.27 16.00
CA GLY A 108 -15.46 21.27 16.79
C GLY A 108 -16.96 21.20 16.59
#